data_AF-A0A535CPE7-F1
#
_entry.id   AF-A0A535CPE7-F1
#
_cell.length_a   1.000
_cell.length_b   1.000
_cell.length_c   1.000
_cell.angle_alpha   90.00
_cell.angle_beta   90.00
_cell.angle_gamma   90.00
#
_symmetry.space_group_name_H-M   'P 1'
#
loop_
_entity.id
_entity.type
_entity.pdbx_description
1 polymer ?
#
loop_
_entity_poly.entity_id
_entity_poly.type
_entity_poly.pdbx_seq_one_letter_code
_entity_poly.pdbx_strand_id
1 'polypeptide(L)' 'MSGPRGECDLAVVGGGILGLATARELLARFPDLDLQVLEREGSIATHQTGHNSG' A
#
# COMPACT_ATOMS: atom_id res chain seq x y z
N MET A 1 -8.02 -15.98 -2.25
CA MET A 1 -7.74 -14.58 -1.86
C MET A 1 -9.05 -13.83 -1.90
N SER A 2 -9.49 -13.28 -0.76
CA SER A 2 -10.71 -12.46 -0.73
C SER A 2 -10.44 -11.20 -1.53
N GLY A 3 -11.37 -10.81 -2.41
CA GLY A 3 -11.28 -9.56 -3.17
C GLY A 3 -11.26 -8.33 -2.24
N PRO A 4 -10.96 -7.13 -2.78
CA PRO A 4 -10.97 -5.91 -2.00
C PRO A 4 -12.33 -5.74 -1.30
N ARG A 5 -12.30 -5.43 -0.01
CA ARG A 5 -13.51 -5.12 0.76
C ARG A 5 -14.01 -3.76 0.29
N GLY A 6 -15.32 -3.57 0.15
CA GLY A 6 -15.88 -2.30 -0.34
C GLY A 6 -15.67 -1.11 0.60
N GLU A 7 -15.26 -1.36 1.84
CA GLU A 7 -15.02 -0.37 2.88
C GLU A 7 -13.70 -0.67 3.59
N CYS A 8 -13.05 0.39 4.08
CA CYS A 8 -11.85 0.38 4.91
C CYS A 8 -11.80 1.70 5.70
N ASP A 9 -11.10 1.71 6.83
CA ASP A 9 -10.84 2.93 7.59
C ASP A 9 -9.85 3.85 6.86
N LEU A 10 -8.88 3.25 6.15
CA LEU A 10 -7.85 3.99 5.44
C LEU A 10 -7.39 3.26 4.16
N ALA A 11 -7.24 4.01 3.08
CA ALA A 11 -6.69 3.51 1.82
C ALA A 11 -5.36 4.20 1.48
N VAL A 12 -4.33 3.41 1.16
CA VAL A 12 -3.06 3.87 0.61
C VAL A 12 -3.05 3.62 -0.89
N VAL A 13 -2.89 4.68 -1.70
CA VAL A 13 -2.81 4.57 -3.16
C VAL A 13 -1.35 4.53 -3.59
N GLY A 14 -0.95 3.45 -4.27
CA GLY A 14 0.41 3.14 -4.69
C GLY A 14 1.04 2.03 -3.84
N GLY A 15 1.38 0.91 -4.48
CA GLY A 15 2.12 -0.23 -3.95
C GLY A 15 3.63 -0.13 -4.16
N GLY A 16 4.17 1.07 -4.37
CA GLY A 16 5.62 1.32 -4.34
C GLY A 16 6.19 1.27 -2.92
N ILE A 17 7.51 1.36 -2.80
CA ILE A 17 8.21 1.25 -1.49
C ILE A 17 7.67 2.23 -0.44
N LEU A 18 7.39 3.47 -0.83
CA LEU A 18 6.84 4.48 0.08
C LEU A 18 5.43 4.11 0.55
N GLY A 19 4.55 3.69 -0.36
CA GLY A 19 3.19 3.29 0.00
C GLY A 19 3.16 2.09 0.94
N LEU A 20 4.01 1.08 0.70
CA LEU A 20 4.13 -0.07 1.60
C LEU A 20 4.76 0.30 2.95
N ALA A 21 5.77 1.16 2.96
CA ALA A 21 6.39 1.64 4.20
C ALA A 21 5.39 2.42 5.06
N THR A 22 4.60 3.30 4.43
CA THR A 22 3.51 4.04 5.08
C THR A 22 2.45 3.09 5.63
N ALA A 23 1.97 2.13 4.83
CA ALA A 23 0.98 1.13 5.27
C ALA A 23 1.49 0.31 6.46
N ARG A 24 2.75 -0.12 6.42
CA ARG A 24 3.39 -0.88 7.50
C ARG A 24 3.49 -0.07 8.79
N GLU A 25 3.91 1.19 8.71
CA GLU A 25 4.03 2.05 9.89
C GLU A 25 2.65 2.36 10.51
N LEU A 26 1.62 2.57 9.69
CA LEU A 26 0.26 2.79 10.17
C LEU A 26 -0.29 1.56 10.90
N LEU A 27 -0.12 0.37 10.33
CA LEU A 27 -0.54 -0.89 10.98
C LEU A 27 0.27 -1.17 12.27
N ALA A 28 1.53 -0.73 12.35
CA ALA A 28 2.32 -0.87 13.57
C ALA A 28 1.82 0.03 14.72
N ARG A 29 1.33 1.23 14.40
CA ARG A 29 0.80 2.18 15.40
C ARG A 29 -0.65 1.93 15.75
N PHE A 30 -1.43 1.45 14.79
CA PHE A 30 -2.87 1.23 14.91
C PHE A 30 -3.21 -0.16 14.37
N PRO A 31 -3.01 -1.21 15.19
CA PRO A 31 -3.18 -2.60 14.74
C PRO A 31 -4.62 -2.95 14.34
N ASP A 32 -5.59 -2.16 14.79
CA ASP A 32 -7.01 -2.37 14.51
C ASP A 32 -7.51 -1.64 13.24
N LEU A 33 -6.65 -0.89 12.54
CA LEU A 33 -7.03 -0.22 11.28
C LEU A 33 -7.34 -1.25 10.20
N ASP A 34 -8.54 -1.18 9.62
CA ASP A 34 -8.80 -1.80 8.32
C ASP A 34 -8.17 -0.94 7.23
N LEU A 35 -6.95 -1.33 6.82
CA LEU A 35 -6.15 -0.62 5.82
C LEU A 35 -6.11 -1.39 4.51
N GLN A 36 -6.39 -0.71 3.40
CA GLN A 36 -6.22 -1.25 2.06
C GLN A 36 -5.11 -0.53 1.28
N VAL A 37 -4.29 -1.28 0.55
CA VAL A 37 -3.32 -0.73 -0.41
C VAL A 37 -3.83 -0.98 -1.82
N LEU A 38 -3.99 0.09 -2.60
CA LEU A 38 -4.46 0.04 -3.98
C LEU A 38 -3.29 0.32 -4.92
N GLU A 39 -2.92 -0.65 -5.74
CA GLU A 39 -1.93 -0.51 -6.81
C GLU A 39 -2.62 -0.73 -8.15
N ARG A 40 -2.29 0.11 -9.13
CA ARG A 40 -2.83 0.02 -10.49
C ARG A 40 -2.25 -1.18 -11.22
N GLU A 41 -0.99 -1.52 -10.93
CA GLU A 41 -0.28 -2.62 -11.55
C GLU A 41 -0.64 -3.97 -10.93
N GLY A 42 -0.64 -5.04 -11.75
CA GLY A 42 -0.95 -6.40 -11.31
C GLY A 42 0.10 -7.04 -10.37
N SER A 43 1.16 -6.31 -10.07
CA SER A 43 2.25 -6.74 -9.20
C SER A 43 2.85 -5.55 -8.47
N ILE A 44 3.33 -5.78 -7.25
CA ILE A 44 4.00 -4.79 -6.43
C ILE A 44 5.36 -4.45 -7.04
N ALA A 45 5.72 -3.16 -7.05
CA ALA A 45 7.05 -2.64 -7.42
C ALA A 45 7.52 -2.88 -8.88
N THR A 46 6.61 -3.16 -9.83
CA THR A 46 6.96 -3.40 -11.25
C THR A 46 7.56 -2.19 -11.98
N HIS A 47 7.23 -0.98 -11.54
CA HIS A 47 7.60 0.25 -12.25
C HIS A 47 8.50 1.20 -11.44
N GLN A 48 9.23 0.71 -10.43
CA GLN A 48 10.41 1.45 -9.91
C GLN A 48 11.50 1.47 -11.00
N THR A 49 11.27 2.23 -12.07
CA THR A 49 12.35 2.75 -12.90
C THR A 49 13.24 3.56 -11.98
N GLY A 50 14.56 3.37 -12.08
CA GLY A 50 15.60 4.03 -11.31
C GLY A 50 15.66 5.55 -11.48
N HIS A 51 14.57 6.24 -11.13
CA HIS A 51 14.46 7.68 -10.93
C HIS A 51 14.35 8.04 -9.44
N ASN A 52 14.56 7.09 -8.52
CA ASN A 52 14.87 7.42 -7.14
C ASN A 52 16.35 7.80 -7.04
N SER A 53 16.66 9.08 -7.29
CA SER A 53 17.99 9.66 -7.09
C SER A 53 18.45 9.69 -5.61
N GLY A 54 17.77 8.97 -4.72
CA GLY A 54 18.04 8.85 -3.29
C GLY A 54 17.03 7.93 -2.60
#